data_AF-A0A6H9WUB7-F1
#
_entry.id   AF-A0A6H9WUB7-F1
#
_cell.length_a   1.000
_cell.length_b   1.000
_cell.length_c   1.000
_cell.angle_alpha   90.00
_cell.angle_beta   90.00
_cell.angle_gamma   90.00
#
_symmetry.space_group_name_H-M   'P 1'
#
loop_
_entity.id
_entity.type
_entity.pdbx_description
1 polymer ?
#
loop_
_entity_poly.entity_id
_entity_poly.type
_entity_poly.pdbx_seq_one_letter_code
_entity_poly.pdbx_strand_id
1 'polypeptide(L)' 'MKSALFLIGGVALGFAAAHIINSTERGRAVFGRVNERVDEFVGAVKDGYNARTDELLDAIDR' A
#
# COMPACT_ATOMS: atom_id res chain seq x y z
N MET A 1 -11.99 -26.09 2.79
CA MET A 1 -10.82 -26.32 1.90
C MET A 1 -11.00 -25.74 0.50
N LYS A 2 -12.14 -25.91 -0.20
CA LYS A 2 -12.36 -25.32 -1.55
C LYS A 2 -12.19 -23.80 -1.61
N SER A 3 -12.70 -23.05 -0.62
CA SER A 3 -12.57 -21.59 -0.61
C SER A 3 -11.11 -21.13 -0.50
N ALA A 4 -10.30 -21.82 0.32
CA ALA A 4 -8.87 -21.55 0.41
C ALA A 4 -8.16 -21.84 -0.93
N LEU A 5 -8.52 -22.92 -1.62
CA LEU A 5 -7.97 -23.22 -2.94
C LEU A 5 -8.32 -22.15 -3.98
N PHE A 6 -9.56 -21.62 -3.97
CA PHE A 6 -9.93 -20.52 -4.86
C PHE A 6 -9.19 -19.22 -4.53
N LEU A 7 -8.99 -18.92 -3.24
CA LEU A 7 -8.19 -17.76 -2.83
C LEU A 7 -6.74 -17.90 -3.30
N ILE A 8 -6.11 -19.05 -3.04
CA ILE A 8 -4.73 -19.31 -3.49
C ILE A 8 -4.63 -19.21 -5.02
N GLY A 9 -5.58 -19.82 -5.73
CA GLY A 9 -5.65 -19.75 -7.20
C GLY A 9 -5.78 -18.32 -7.70
N GLY A 10 -6.65 -17.52 -7.09
CA GLY A 10 -6.82 -16.11 -7.42
C GLY A 10 -5.56 -15.28 -7.17
N VAL A 11 -4.89 -15.49 -6.03
CA VAL A 11 -3.63 -14.81 -5.71
C VAL A 11 -2.54 -15.18 -6.72
N ALA A 12 -2.39 -16.46 -7.05
CA ALA A 12 -1.39 -16.92 -8.02
C ALA A 12 -1.66 -16.33 -9.42
N LEU A 13 -2.91 -16.33 -9.87
CA LEU A 13 -3.33 -15.73 -11.13
C LEU A 13 -3.05 -14.21 -11.16
N GLY A 14 -3.41 -13.51 -10.11
CA GLY A 14 -3.18 -12.07 -9.98
C GLY A 14 -1.68 -11.74 -10.01
N PHE A 15 -0.86 -12.52 -9.30
CA PHE A 15 0.58 -12.35 -9.29
C PHE A 15 1.20 -12.57 -10.69
N ALA A 16 0.80 -13.64 -11.39
CA ALA A 16 1.26 -13.90 -12.74
C ALA A 16 0.91 -12.75 -13.70
N ALA A 17 -0.33 -12.25 -13.63
CA ALA A 17 -0.75 -11.10 -14.42
C ALA A 17 0.06 -9.84 -14.09
N ALA A 18 0.28 -9.54 -12.81
CA ALA A 18 1.08 -8.39 -12.38
C ALA A 18 2.54 -8.50 -12.86
N HIS A 19 3.13 -9.70 -12.80
CA HIS A 19 4.49 -9.95 -13.31
C HIS A 19 4.60 -9.68 -14.81
N ILE A 20 3.62 -10.15 -15.60
CA ILE A 20 3.59 -9.91 -17.04
C ILE A 20 3.46 -8.42 -17.33
N ILE A 21 2.56 -7.71 -16.65
CA ILE A 21 2.39 -6.27 -16.85
C ILE A 21 3.70 -5.54 -16.50
N ASN A 22 4.30 -5.85 -15.35
CA ASN A 22 5.53 -5.22 -14.86
C ASN A 22 6.78 -5.53 -15.72
N SER A 23 6.76 -6.59 -16.51
CA SER A 23 7.85 -6.89 -17.46
C SER A 23 8.00 -5.80 -18.54
N THR A 24 6.92 -5.06 -18.82
CA THR A 24 6.90 -3.97 -19.81
C THR A 24 7.28 -2.63 -19.19
N GLU A 25 7.89 -1.74 -19.98
CA GLU A 25 8.23 -0.38 -19.52
C GLU A 25 7.00 0.44 -19.12
N ARG A 26 5.93 0.36 -19.91
CA ARG A 26 4.65 1.00 -19.60
C ARG A 26 4.04 0.47 -18.30
N GLY A 27 4.14 -0.84 -18.05
CA GLY A 27 3.65 -1.44 -16.82
C GLY A 27 4.42 -0.98 -15.60
N ARG A 28 5.76 -0.91 -15.68
CA ARG A 28 6.59 -0.32 -14.61
C ARG A 28 6.18 1.12 -14.31
N ALA A 29 5.90 1.93 -15.32
CA ALA A 29 5.44 3.31 -15.12
C ALA A 29 4.07 3.38 -14.42
N VAL A 30 3.16 2.44 -14.67
CA VAL A 30 1.87 2.35 -13.95
C VAL A 30 2.11 2.02 -12.48
N PHE A 31 2.87 0.96 -12.19
CA PHE A 31 3.17 0.57 -10.81
C PHE A 31 3.95 1.64 -10.06
N GLY A 32 4.84 2.37 -10.72
CA GLY A 32 5.55 3.51 -10.15
C GLY A 32 4.59 4.61 -9.66
N ARG A 33 3.61 4.99 -10.49
CA ARG A 33 2.59 5.96 -10.06
C ARG A 33 1.73 5.45 -8.91
N VAL A 34 1.39 4.16 -8.90
CA VAL A 34 0.64 3.58 -7.78
C VAL A 34 1.48 3.62 -6.50
N ASN A 35 2.76 3.27 -6.58
CA ASN A 35 3.67 3.30 -5.44
C ASN A 35 3.80 4.70 -4.85
N GLU A 36 4.01 5.71 -5.71
CA GLU A 36 4.11 7.12 -5.30
C GLU A 36 2.86 7.58 -4.53
N ARG A 37 1.66 7.20 -4.99
CA ARG A 37 0.41 7.54 -4.31
C ARG A 37 0.23 6.82 -2.98
N VAL A 38 0.70 5.58 -2.89
CA VAL A 38 0.68 4.82 -1.63
C VAL A 38 1.63 5.44 -0.63
N ASP A 39 2.84 5.82 -1.05
CA ASP A 39 3.83 6.47 -0.19
C ASP A 39 3.32 7.83 0.32
N GLU A 40 2.72 8.63 -0.57
CA GLU A 40 2.08 9.91 -0.21
C GLU A 40 0.97 9.71 0.83
N PHE A 41 0.09 8.74 0.61
CA PHE A 41 -0.98 8.42 1.54
C PHE A 41 -0.46 7.96 2.91
N VAL A 42 0.50 7.03 2.93
CA VAL A 42 1.10 6.53 4.17
C VAL A 42 1.82 7.65 4.94
N GLY A 43 2.53 8.53 4.23
CA GLY A 43 3.13 9.72 4.79
C GLY A 43 2.10 10.61 5.50
N ALA A 44 1.02 10.95 4.80
CA ALA A 44 -0.04 11.79 5.36
C ALA A 44 -0.73 11.16 6.59
N VAL A 45 -0.96 9.84 6.58
CA VAL A 45 -1.51 9.12 7.73
C VAL A 45 -0.56 9.16 8.93
N LYS A 46 0.74 8.93 8.68
CA LYS A 46 1.77 8.98 9.72
C LYS A 46 1.89 10.37 10.33
N ASP A 47 1.93 11.40 9.50
CA ASP A 47 2.00 12.79 9.94
C ASP A 47 0.77 13.15 10.80
N GLY A 48 -0.42 12.72 10.40
CA GLY A 48 -1.64 12.90 11.19
C GLY A 48 -1.58 12.20 12.56
N TYR A 49 -1.06 10.98 12.62
CA TYR A 49 -0.90 10.25 13.89
C TYR A 49 0.11 10.92 14.84
N ASN A 50 1.23 11.39 14.29
CA ASN A 50 2.25 12.08 15.05
C ASN A 50 1.73 13.42 15.58
N ALA A 51 1.08 14.23 14.73
CA ALA A 51 0.48 15.50 15.15
C ALA A 51 -0.51 15.31 16.31
N ARG A 52 -1.33 14.25 16.26
CA ARG A 52 -2.23 13.91 17.39
C ARG A 52 -1.47 13.49 18.65
N THR A 53 -0.38 12.76 18.49
CA THR A 53 0.43 12.33 19.63
C THR A 53 1.12 13.53 20.28
N ASP A 54 1.67 14.45 19.48
CA ASP A 54 2.32 15.67 19.95
C ASP A 54 1.32 16.60 20.65
N GLU A 55 0.11 16.79 20.09
CA GLU A 55 -0.99 17.52 20.73
C GLU A 55 -1.36 16.93 22.10
N LEU A 56 -1.42 15.61 22.21
CA LEU A 56 -1.75 14.93 23.46
C LEU A 56 -0.64 15.02 24.50
N LEU A 57 0.63 14.94 24.09
CA LEU A 57 1.78 15.09 24.98
C LEU A 57 1.89 16.53 25.51
N ASP A 58 1.74 17.54 24.65
CA ASP A 58 1.73 18.95 25.06
C ASP A 58 0.62 19.26 26.07
N ALA A 59 -0.56 18.63 25.91
CA ALA A 59 -1.67 18.76 26.84
C ALA A 59 -1.41 18.10 28.22
N ILE A 60 -0.53 17.10 28.29
CA ILE A 60 -0.17 16.40 29.54
C ILE A 60 0.96 17.11 30.28
N ASP A 61 1.93 17.69 29.55
CA ASP A 61 3.10 18.36 30.12
C ASP A 61 2.82 19.80 30.61
N ARG A 62 1.58 20.30 30.47
CA ARG A 62 1.15 21.65 30.85
C ARG A 62 0.49 21.75 32.22
#